data_AF-A0A7W0P0L5-F1
#
_entry.id   AF-A0A7W0P0L5-F1
#
_cell.length_a   1.000
_cell.length_b   1.000
_cell.length_c   1.000
_cell.angle_alpha   90.00
_cell.angle_beta   90.00
_cell.angle_gamma   90.00
#
_symmetry.space_group_name_H-M   'P 1'
#
loop_
_entity.id
_entity.type
_entity.pdbx_description
1 polymer ?
#
loop_
_entity_poly.entity_id
_entity_poly.type
_entity_poly.pdbx_seq_one_letter_code
_entity_poly.pdbx_strand_id
1 'polypeptide(L)'
;MRIRRTVTTLVALAITAGACTDTLPDASTTSATMPASSTTAATALPEDVGPVAAPIRHPATDGSIYFVMTDRFENGDPGNDTGGIEGGPLDHGFLPEDKGFYQGGDLAGLTARLPYIAHMGMTAIWMTPPFTNNPVQGQGAVESSSAGYHGYWQIDWSQIDPHLGNEEEMQAFLAEAKALGIDVYFDIVINHTGDVITYEEGTFSYQSKGAAPYLDASGNEFDDAAVAGDEAAFPALEAVASFPYTPAFTIPEEAEIKSPDWLDDPTVYHNRGDSTFDGESAFYGDFFGLDDLFTEDPRVVQGMIDLYSDIISRYDIAGFRVDTVKHVNDEFWVEWTPAVLDAAPEDFFIFGEVFSSDPIFNSHYTTNLGLPGLLDFIVKDGLAQYVANGAGADVLVQAFDNDDWFTDADSNASMLVKFFGNHDMGR
;
A
#
# COMPACT_ATOMS: atom_id res chain seq x y z
N MET A 1 -23.00 52.70 -45.99
CA MET A 1 -22.60 51.60 -46.88
C MET A 1 -23.17 50.31 -46.31
N ARG A 2 -23.90 49.54 -47.13
CA ARG A 2 -24.88 48.53 -46.72
C ARG A 2 -24.26 47.26 -46.12
N ILE A 3 -24.98 46.76 -45.12
CA ILE A 3 -24.95 45.43 -44.50
C ILE A 3 -24.82 44.31 -45.54
N ARG A 4 -23.89 43.37 -45.32
CA ARG A 4 -24.06 41.95 -45.67
C ARG A 4 -23.54 41.10 -44.52
N ARG A 5 -24.50 40.43 -43.87
CA ARG A 5 -24.30 39.30 -42.98
C ARG A 5 -23.75 38.13 -43.80
N THR A 6 -22.68 37.51 -43.34
CA THR A 6 -22.37 36.13 -43.69
C THR A 6 -22.25 35.36 -42.39
N VAL A 7 -23.15 34.40 -42.26
CA VAL A 7 -23.31 33.47 -41.16
C VAL A 7 -22.17 32.48 -41.23
N THR A 8 -21.35 32.40 -40.18
CA THR A 8 -20.47 31.25 -39.97
C THR A 8 -21.04 30.45 -38.82
N THR A 9 -21.54 29.28 -39.19
CA THR A 9 -22.24 28.29 -38.38
C THR A 9 -21.39 27.83 -37.20
N LEU A 10 -21.85 28.11 -35.99
CA LEU A 10 -21.44 27.37 -34.79
C LEU A 10 -22.01 25.95 -34.94
N VAL A 11 -21.15 24.97 -35.21
CA VAL A 11 -21.55 23.57 -35.05
C VAL A 11 -21.49 23.27 -33.56
N ALA A 12 -22.63 23.45 -32.89
CA ALA A 12 -22.89 22.82 -31.61
C ALA A 12 -23.05 21.33 -31.88
N LEU A 13 -22.05 20.53 -31.54
CA LEU A 13 -22.22 19.08 -31.46
C LEU A 13 -23.02 18.81 -30.18
N ALA A 14 -24.34 18.72 -30.34
CA ALA A 14 -25.24 18.21 -29.33
C ALA A 14 -24.93 16.73 -29.13
N ILE A 15 -24.28 16.38 -28.02
CA ILE A 15 -24.33 15.01 -27.50
C ILE A 15 -25.72 14.85 -26.91
N THR A 16 -26.59 14.17 -27.66
CA THR A 16 -27.87 13.67 -27.18
C THR A 16 -27.61 12.74 -26.00
N ALA A 17 -27.99 13.15 -24.79
CA ALA A 17 -28.21 12.25 -23.68
C ALA A 17 -29.36 11.30 -24.06
N GLY A 18 -29.01 10.09 -24.51
CA GLY A 18 -29.94 8.98 -24.62
C GLY A 18 -30.29 8.53 -23.22
N ALA A 19 -31.42 9.01 -22.69
CA ALA A 19 -32.05 8.41 -21.53
C ALA A 19 -32.51 6.99 -21.92
N CYS A 20 -31.76 5.97 -21.53
CA CYS A 20 -32.31 4.63 -21.41
C CYS A 20 -33.28 4.64 -20.23
N THR A 21 -34.57 4.62 -20.56
CA THR A 21 -35.65 4.41 -19.62
C THR A 21 -35.90 2.91 -19.55
N ASP A 22 -35.13 2.22 -18.69
CA ASP A 22 -35.54 0.88 -18.27
C ASP A 22 -36.62 1.03 -17.19
N THR A 23 -37.86 0.91 -17.64
CA THR A 23 -39.04 0.76 -16.80
C THR A 23 -38.93 -0.56 -16.02
N LEU A 24 -38.71 -0.47 -14.71
CA LEU A 24 -38.93 -1.57 -13.78
C LEU A 24 -40.40 -2.04 -13.88
N PRO A 25 -40.69 -3.33 -14.04
CA PRO A 25 -42.06 -3.81 -13.99
C PRO A 25 -42.59 -3.78 -12.56
N ASP A 26 -43.82 -3.27 -12.46
CA ASP A 26 -44.67 -3.15 -11.28
C ASP A 26 -44.85 -4.52 -10.59
N ALA A 27 -44.27 -4.68 -9.40
CA ALA A 27 -44.43 -5.89 -8.59
C ALA A 27 -45.73 -5.79 -7.78
N SER A 28 -46.82 -6.21 -8.41
CA SER A 28 -48.12 -6.41 -7.78
C SER A 28 -48.02 -7.34 -6.57
N THR A 29 -48.60 -6.92 -5.46
CA THR A 29 -48.80 -7.67 -4.22
C THR A 29 -49.40 -9.07 -4.49
N THR A 30 -48.59 -10.10 -4.32
CA THR A 30 -49.10 -11.45 -4.04
C THR A 30 -48.62 -11.86 -2.66
N SER A 31 -49.59 -11.98 -1.74
CA SER A 31 -49.38 -12.51 -0.39
C SER A 31 -48.96 -13.98 -0.50
N ALA A 32 -47.66 -14.24 -0.46
CA ALA A 32 -47.14 -15.57 -0.19
C ALA A 32 -47.17 -15.77 1.32
N THR A 33 -48.10 -16.62 1.78
CA THR A 33 -48.17 -17.06 3.17
C THR A 33 -46.91 -17.83 3.50
N MET A 34 -46.05 -17.26 4.35
CA MET A 34 -44.90 -17.97 4.92
C MET A 34 -45.38 -19.25 5.61
N PRO A 35 -44.81 -20.43 5.33
CA PRO A 35 -45.11 -21.61 6.13
C PRO A 35 -44.60 -21.34 7.55
N ALA A 36 -45.45 -21.60 8.54
CA ALA A 36 -45.10 -21.49 9.94
C ALA A 36 -43.82 -22.31 10.21
N SER A 37 -42.80 -21.66 10.77
CA SER A 37 -41.57 -22.33 11.23
C SER A 37 -41.92 -23.52 12.10
N SER A 38 -41.59 -24.71 11.61
CA SER A 38 -41.45 -25.87 12.48
C SER A 38 -40.30 -25.57 13.42
N THR A 39 -40.60 -25.48 14.71
CA THR A 39 -39.62 -25.45 15.79
C THR A 39 -38.83 -26.77 15.78
N THR A 40 -37.76 -26.81 14.99
CA THR A 40 -36.68 -27.77 15.23
C THR A 40 -36.06 -27.39 16.55
N ALA A 41 -36.26 -28.27 17.54
CA ALA A 41 -35.63 -28.17 18.85
C ALA A 41 -34.14 -27.89 18.66
N ALA A 42 -33.63 -26.84 19.29
CA ALA A 42 -32.21 -26.55 19.37
C ALA A 42 -31.53 -27.82 19.90
N THR A 43 -30.77 -28.48 19.03
CA THR A 43 -29.85 -29.53 19.46
C THR A 43 -28.92 -28.85 20.44
N ALA A 44 -28.95 -29.27 21.71
CA ALA A 44 -28.04 -28.76 22.71
C ALA A 44 -26.61 -28.91 22.19
N LEU A 45 -25.87 -27.81 22.17
CA LEU A 45 -24.43 -27.82 21.90
C LEU A 45 -23.81 -28.89 22.82
N PRO A 46 -22.90 -29.74 22.32
CA PRO A 46 -22.28 -30.76 23.15
C PRO A 46 -21.71 -30.10 24.40
N GLU A 47 -22.13 -30.58 25.57
CA GLU A 47 -21.55 -30.16 26.85
C GLU A 47 -20.05 -30.50 26.82
N ASP A 48 -19.24 -29.48 27.11
CA ASP A 48 -17.81 -29.58 27.39
C ASP A 48 -16.93 -29.91 26.17
N VAL A 49 -16.85 -28.96 25.22
CA VAL A 49 -15.55 -28.72 24.58
C VAL A 49 -14.60 -28.29 25.70
N GLY A 50 -13.63 -29.14 26.03
CA GLY A 50 -12.59 -28.83 27.02
C GLY A 50 -11.97 -27.44 26.76
N PRO A 51 -11.25 -26.83 27.71
CA PRO A 51 -10.97 -25.40 27.72
C PRO A 51 -10.54 -24.91 26.34
N VAL A 52 -11.45 -24.20 25.67
CA VAL A 52 -11.15 -23.50 24.42
C VAL A 52 -10.01 -22.57 24.77
N ALA A 53 -8.89 -22.69 24.04
CA ALA A 53 -7.76 -21.80 24.22
C ALA A 53 -8.27 -20.36 24.15
N ALA A 54 -7.75 -19.47 24.98
CA ALA A 54 -8.10 -18.06 24.88
C ALA A 54 -7.78 -17.60 23.45
N PRO A 55 -8.65 -16.79 22.82
CA PRO A 55 -8.34 -16.22 21.52
C PRO A 55 -7.00 -15.51 21.56
N ILE A 56 -6.18 -15.70 20.52
CA ILE A 56 -4.89 -15.03 20.40
C ILE A 56 -5.14 -13.53 20.37
N ARG A 57 -4.31 -12.81 21.12
CA ARG A 57 -4.29 -11.34 21.15
C ARG A 57 -2.85 -10.89 21.16
N HIS A 58 -2.51 -10.06 20.19
CA HIS A 58 -1.24 -9.38 20.16
C HIS A 58 -1.25 -8.20 21.15
N PRO A 59 -0.16 -7.89 21.88
CA PRO A 59 -0.09 -6.74 22.79
C PRO A 59 -0.46 -5.40 22.14
N ALA A 60 -0.17 -5.23 20.84
CA ALA A 60 -0.55 -4.05 20.06
C ALA A 60 -2.06 -3.77 20.04
N THR A 61 -2.91 -4.78 20.30
CA THR A 61 -4.38 -4.64 20.28
C THR A 61 -4.95 -3.79 21.42
N ASP A 62 -4.16 -3.49 22.45
CA ASP A 62 -4.56 -2.61 23.57
C ASP A 62 -4.28 -1.12 23.27
N GLY A 63 -3.60 -0.81 22.17
CA GLY A 63 -3.15 0.53 21.82
C GLY A 63 -4.13 1.36 20.97
N SER A 64 -3.78 2.63 20.75
CA SER A 64 -4.44 3.52 19.80
C SER A 64 -3.38 4.24 18.97
N ILE A 65 -3.49 4.11 17.64
CA ILE A 65 -2.52 4.59 16.68
C ILE A 65 -2.91 6.00 16.20
N TYR A 66 -1.96 6.92 16.22
CA TYR A 66 -2.03 8.22 15.57
C TYR A 66 -1.27 8.16 14.24
N PHE A 67 -1.99 8.12 13.12
CA PHE A 67 -1.37 8.15 11.81
C PHE A 67 -0.87 9.56 11.45
N VAL A 68 0.38 9.67 11.01
CA VAL A 68 1.06 10.91 10.64
C VAL A 68 1.62 10.79 9.23
N MET A 69 1.22 11.71 8.35
CA MET A 69 1.99 12.01 7.15
C MET A 69 3.00 13.09 7.52
N THR A 70 4.28 12.70 7.62
CA THR A 70 5.34 13.50 8.25
C THR A 70 5.45 14.89 7.62
N ASP A 71 5.52 14.97 6.29
CA ASP A 71 5.61 16.23 5.51
C ASP A 71 4.46 17.22 5.77
N ARG A 72 3.31 16.75 6.25
CA ARG A 72 2.11 17.57 6.43
C ARG A 72 1.77 17.87 7.88
N PHE A 73 2.65 17.48 8.82
CA PHE A 73 2.33 17.57 10.23
C PHE A 73 2.85 18.85 10.88
N GLU A 74 4.17 19.03 10.95
CA GLU A 74 4.80 20.22 11.52
C GLU A 74 6.21 20.39 10.92
N ASN A 75 6.51 21.56 10.36
CA ASN A 75 7.85 21.94 9.94
C ASN A 75 8.63 22.48 11.13
N GLY A 76 9.58 21.67 11.62
CA GLY A 76 10.41 21.97 12.78
C GLY A 76 11.80 22.53 12.41
N ASP A 77 12.31 22.20 11.23
CA ASP A 77 13.57 22.69 10.68
C ASP A 77 13.47 23.07 9.20
N PRO A 78 13.19 24.34 8.87
CA PRO A 78 13.18 24.81 7.48
C PRO A 78 14.54 24.69 6.76
N GLY A 79 15.61 24.34 7.47
CA GLY A 79 16.93 24.10 6.88
C GLY A 79 17.00 22.85 6.01
N ASN A 80 16.08 21.89 6.19
CA ASN A 80 16.02 20.65 5.42
C ASN A 80 14.91 20.63 4.36
N ASP A 81 14.13 21.71 4.22
CA ASP A 81 12.97 21.82 3.31
C ASP A 81 13.26 21.35 1.87
N THR A 82 14.50 21.50 1.38
CA THR A 82 14.90 21.13 0.00
C THR A 82 15.71 19.84 -0.08
N GLY A 83 15.82 19.08 1.02
CA GLY A 83 16.63 17.85 1.08
C GLY A 83 18.11 18.06 0.76
N GLY A 84 18.61 19.30 0.81
CA GLY A 84 19.95 19.65 0.35
C GLY A 84 20.17 19.59 -1.17
N ILE A 85 19.11 19.37 -1.97
CA ILE A 85 19.15 19.30 -3.43
C ILE A 85 19.18 20.72 -4.00
N GLU A 86 20.17 21.00 -4.86
CA GLU A 86 20.27 22.28 -5.56
C GLU A 86 19.24 22.37 -6.70
N GLY A 87 18.72 23.56 -6.98
CA GLY A 87 17.81 23.79 -8.10
C GLY A 87 16.54 24.54 -7.68
N GLY A 88 15.45 24.27 -8.38
CA GLY A 88 14.11 24.75 -8.04
C GLY A 88 13.16 23.61 -7.65
N PRO A 89 11.85 23.90 -7.53
CA PRO A 89 10.86 22.93 -7.05
C PRO A 89 10.77 21.62 -7.85
N LEU A 90 11.14 21.64 -9.14
CA LEU A 90 11.15 20.44 -9.98
C LEU A 90 12.43 19.60 -9.83
N ASP A 91 13.42 20.11 -9.12
CA ASP A 91 14.65 19.40 -8.78
C ASP A 91 14.55 18.84 -7.35
N HIS A 92 14.17 19.69 -6.39
CA HIS A 92 14.15 19.35 -4.96
C HIS A 92 12.75 19.10 -4.37
N GLY A 93 11.69 19.14 -5.16
CA GLY A 93 10.34 18.75 -4.70
C GLY A 93 9.63 19.66 -3.68
N PHE A 94 10.23 20.75 -3.20
CA PHE A 94 9.62 21.63 -2.20
C PHE A 94 8.89 22.82 -2.81
N LEU A 95 7.59 22.89 -2.54
CA LEU A 95 6.70 23.95 -3.00
C LEU A 95 5.48 24.00 -2.05
N PRO A 96 5.57 24.68 -0.90
CA PRO A 96 4.59 24.55 0.17
C PRO A 96 3.17 25.03 -0.20
N GLU A 97 3.03 25.84 -1.24
CA GLU A 97 1.74 26.26 -1.80
C GLU A 97 1.05 25.21 -2.67
N ASP A 98 1.77 24.17 -3.10
CA ASP A 98 1.24 23.08 -3.92
C ASP A 98 1.07 21.81 -3.08
N LYS A 99 -0.05 21.11 -3.28
CA LYS A 99 -0.36 19.86 -2.57
C LYS A 99 0.38 18.65 -3.14
N GLY A 100 0.90 18.75 -4.36
CA GLY A 100 1.70 17.72 -5.01
C GLY A 100 3.17 17.76 -4.62
N PHE A 101 3.59 18.69 -3.76
CA PHE A 101 4.99 18.92 -3.43
C PHE A 101 5.20 18.85 -1.91
N TYR A 102 6.47 18.76 -1.48
CA TYR A 102 6.83 18.85 -0.06
C TYR A 102 6.39 20.20 0.51
N GLN A 103 5.88 20.15 1.74
CA GLN A 103 5.45 21.31 2.53
C GLN A 103 6.31 21.53 3.77
N GLY A 104 7.27 20.63 4.02
CA GLY A 104 8.38 20.79 4.95
C GLY A 104 8.14 20.22 6.34
N GLY A 105 7.12 19.38 6.53
CA GLY A 105 6.96 18.67 7.80
C GLY A 105 8.06 17.63 7.99
N ASP A 106 8.63 17.55 9.20
CA ASP A 106 9.88 16.84 9.43
C ASP A 106 9.93 16.15 10.82
N LEU A 107 11.02 15.42 11.07
CA LEU A 107 11.26 14.71 12.32
C LEU A 107 11.43 15.65 13.52
N ALA A 108 12.00 16.85 13.33
CA ALA A 108 12.14 17.84 14.40
C ALA A 108 10.76 18.34 14.87
N GLY A 109 9.86 18.62 13.92
CA GLY A 109 8.48 19.03 14.15
C GLY A 109 7.66 17.91 14.77
N LEU A 110 7.77 16.68 14.25
CA LEU A 110 7.11 15.51 14.82
C LEU A 110 7.55 15.25 16.27
N THR A 111 8.86 15.31 16.54
CA THR A 111 9.44 15.19 17.89
C THR A 111 8.89 16.28 18.83
N ALA A 112 8.88 17.54 18.39
CA ALA A 112 8.34 18.64 19.18
C ALA A 112 6.83 18.49 19.51
N ARG A 113 6.11 17.69 18.72
CA ARG A 113 4.68 17.40 18.88
C ARG A 113 4.38 16.09 19.61
N LEU A 114 5.37 15.29 20.00
CA LEU A 114 5.15 14.10 20.82
C LEU A 114 4.33 14.39 22.10
N PRO A 115 4.53 15.49 22.86
CA PRO A 115 3.67 15.81 23.99
C PRO A 115 2.20 16.05 23.62
N TYR A 116 1.93 16.57 22.41
CA TYR A 116 0.56 16.75 21.91
C TYR A 116 -0.09 15.40 21.64
N ILE A 117 0.62 14.48 20.99
CA ILE A 117 0.15 13.12 20.69
C ILE A 117 -0.10 12.34 22.00
N ALA A 118 0.85 12.38 22.95
CA ALA A 118 0.70 11.78 24.27
C ALA A 118 -0.51 12.36 25.03
N HIS A 119 -0.71 13.68 24.98
CA HIS A 119 -1.84 14.33 25.65
C HIS A 119 -3.20 13.91 25.10
N MET A 120 -3.28 13.53 23.82
CA MET A 120 -4.48 12.97 23.21
C MET A 120 -4.82 11.57 23.75
N GLY A 121 -3.85 10.90 24.40
CA GLY A 121 -3.98 9.53 24.89
C GLY A 121 -3.61 8.48 23.85
N MET A 122 -2.96 8.88 22.76
CA MET A 122 -2.45 7.95 21.75
C MET A 122 -1.21 7.24 22.29
N THR A 123 -1.10 5.94 22.01
CA THR A 123 -0.03 5.07 22.50
C THR A 123 0.88 4.59 21.39
N ALA A 124 0.57 4.92 20.15
CA ALA A 124 1.37 4.57 18.99
C ALA A 124 1.30 5.67 17.93
N ILE A 125 2.34 5.77 17.12
CA ILE A 125 2.40 6.57 15.89
C ILE A 125 2.63 5.60 14.73
N TRP A 126 1.83 5.73 13.69
CA TRP A 126 2.15 5.16 12.37
C TRP A 126 2.56 6.33 11.49
N MET A 127 3.80 6.32 10.99
CA MET A 127 4.30 7.37 10.11
C MET A 127 4.52 6.84 8.69
N THR A 128 4.30 7.70 7.70
CA THR A 128 4.64 7.45 6.29
C THR A 128 6.09 7.00 6.10
N PRO A 129 6.45 6.34 4.98
CA PRO A 129 7.77 5.76 4.85
C PRO A 129 8.87 6.82 4.99
N PRO A 130 9.91 6.59 5.84
CA PRO A 130 10.85 7.64 6.22
C PRO A 130 12.13 7.70 5.37
N PHE A 131 12.32 6.76 4.44
CA PHE A 131 13.56 6.61 3.68
C PHE A 131 13.57 7.45 2.40
N THR A 132 14.76 7.68 1.85
CA THR A 132 14.95 8.58 0.69
C THR A 132 14.09 8.19 -0.50
N ASN A 133 13.33 9.18 -0.98
CA ASN A 133 12.47 9.10 -2.16
C ASN A 133 13.12 9.71 -3.41
N ASN A 134 12.61 9.31 -4.57
CA ASN A 134 12.76 10.11 -5.78
C ASN A 134 12.08 11.48 -5.53
N PRO A 135 12.82 12.60 -5.57
CA PRO A 135 12.31 13.88 -5.11
C PRO A 135 11.16 14.39 -5.97
N VAL A 136 11.17 14.16 -7.29
CA VAL A 136 10.15 14.64 -8.23
C VAL A 136 9.97 13.66 -9.39
N GLN A 137 8.71 13.30 -9.68
CA GLN A 137 8.33 12.53 -10.87
C GLN A 137 7.36 13.34 -11.74
N GLY A 138 7.38 13.11 -13.06
CA GLY A 138 6.44 13.69 -14.02
C GLY A 138 7.08 14.45 -15.20
N GLN A 139 6.29 15.28 -15.90
CA GLN A 139 6.64 15.79 -17.24
C GLN A 139 7.30 17.18 -17.25
N GLY A 140 8.20 17.45 -16.29
CA GLY A 140 9.06 18.65 -16.30
C GLY A 140 8.35 20.00 -16.15
N ALA A 141 7.09 19.99 -15.71
CA ALA A 141 6.32 21.17 -15.33
C ALA A 141 5.50 20.86 -14.07
N VAL A 142 5.37 21.85 -13.17
CA VAL A 142 4.75 21.69 -11.84
C VAL A 142 3.36 21.07 -11.91
N GLU A 143 2.58 21.46 -12.91
CA GLU A 143 1.19 21.02 -13.12
C GLU A 143 1.07 19.57 -13.62
N SER A 144 2.18 19.00 -14.06
CA SER A 144 2.31 17.64 -14.59
C SER A 144 3.36 16.82 -13.84
N SER A 145 3.75 17.29 -12.65
CA SER A 145 4.73 16.66 -11.76
C SER A 145 4.21 16.64 -10.33
N SER A 146 4.75 15.72 -9.54
CA SER A 146 4.53 15.62 -8.10
C SER A 146 5.85 15.22 -7.44
N ALA A 147 5.99 15.47 -6.15
CA ALA A 147 7.17 15.16 -5.35
C ALA A 147 6.93 13.93 -4.46
N GLY A 148 8.03 13.31 -4.01
CA GLY A 148 8.04 12.15 -3.11
C GLY A 148 7.59 12.40 -1.67
N TYR A 149 6.86 13.50 -1.39
CA TYR A 149 6.51 13.96 -0.03
C TYR A 149 5.76 12.94 0.83
N HIS A 150 5.09 12.00 0.18
CA HIS A 150 4.29 10.96 0.82
C HIS A 150 5.11 9.73 1.23
N GLY A 151 6.35 9.59 0.76
CA GLY A 151 7.27 8.53 1.15
C GLY A 151 7.25 7.26 0.29
N TYR A 152 6.27 7.07 -0.60
CA TYR A 152 6.08 5.84 -1.40
C TYR A 152 6.90 5.72 -2.71
N TRP A 153 7.82 6.63 -3.01
CA TRP A 153 8.69 6.57 -4.19
C TRP A 153 10.14 6.28 -3.80
N GLN A 154 10.32 5.29 -2.93
CA GLN A 154 11.60 5.01 -2.28
C GLN A 154 12.63 4.55 -3.30
N ILE A 155 13.83 5.09 -3.17
CA ILE A 155 15.00 4.70 -3.96
C ILE A 155 16.16 4.27 -3.06
N ASP A 156 16.26 4.77 -1.83
CA ASP A 156 17.37 4.42 -0.94
C ASP A 156 16.91 4.21 0.51
N TRP A 157 16.97 2.96 0.97
CA TRP A 157 16.61 2.51 2.33
C TRP A 157 17.76 2.61 3.34
N SER A 158 18.96 3.01 2.90
CA SER A 158 20.14 3.12 3.77
C SER A 158 20.11 4.35 4.67
N GLN A 159 19.29 5.36 4.33
CA GLN A 159 19.22 6.63 5.04
C GLN A 159 17.80 7.19 5.08
N ILE A 160 17.56 8.05 6.08
CA ILE A 160 16.34 8.84 6.20
C ILE A 160 16.29 9.85 5.05
N ASP A 161 15.09 10.09 4.51
CA ASP A 161 14.87 11.09 3.48
C ASP A 161 15.36 12.46 3.98
N PRO A 162 16.26 13.13 3.24
CA PRO A 162 16.87 14.36 3.70
C PRO A 162 15.87 15.52 3.85
N HIS A 163 14.66 15.44 3.27
CA HIS A 163 13.59 16.40 3.52
C HIS A 163 12.93 16.22 4.89
N LEU A 164 13.03 15.02 5.48
CA LEU A 164 12.44 14.70 6.79
C LEU A 164 13.45 14.88 7.93
N GLY A 165 14.74 14.83 7.65
CA GLY A 165 15.81 14.97 8.65
C GLY A 165 16.96 14.02 8.38
N ASN A 166 17.57 13.51 9.44
CA ASN A 166 18.69 12.57 9.35
C ASN A 166 18.61 11.44 10.39
N GLU A 167 19.58 10.53 10.34
CA GLU A 167 19.65 9.35 11.22
C GLU A 167 19.68 9.72 12.72
N GLU A 168 20.42 10.76 13.12
CA GLU A 168 20.48 11.19 14.52
C GLU A 168 19.11 11.68 15.01
N GLU A 169 18.38 12.40 14.15
CA GLU A 169 17.04 12.90 14.45
C GLU A 169 16.02 11.77 14.53
N MET A 170 16.09 10.76 13.66
CA MET A 170 15.22 9.60 13.74
C MET A 170 15.45 8.82 15.04
N GLN A 171 16.71 8.57 15.41
CA GLN A 171 17.03 7.88 16.66
C GLN A 171 16.58 8.68 17.88
N ALA A 172 16.72 10.01 17.85
CA ALA A 172 16.21 10.89 18.91
C ALA A 172 14.68 10.84 19.01
N PHE A 173 13.98 10.91 17.88
CA PHE A 173 12.52 10.80 17.81
C PHE A 173 12.02 9.49 18.43
N LEU A 174 12.59 8.34 18.01
CA LEU A 174 12.22 7.02 18.54
C LEU A 174 12.48 6.93 20.04
N ALA A 175 13.62 7.42 20.52
CA ALA A 175 13.95 7.43 21.94
C ALA A 175 12.98 8.30 22.77
N GLU A 176 12.60 9.47 22.27
CA GLU A 176 11.65 10.36 22.94
C GLU A 176 10.22 9.79 22.92
N ALA A 177 9.79 9.20 21.80
CA ALA A 177 8.50 8.52 21.70
C ALA A 177 8.42 7.38 22.72
N LYS A 178 9.44 6.52 22.78
CA LYS A 178 9.54 5.42 23.75
C LYS A 178 9.53 5.92 25.20
N ALA A 179 10.21 7.03 25.50
CA ALA A 179 10.21 7.62 26.84
C ALA A 179 8.80 8.10 27.28
N LEU A 180 7.92 8.38 26.32
CA LEU A 180 6.53 8.74 26.55
C LEU A 180 5.57 7.53 26.49
N GLY A 181 6.08 6.32 26.24
CA GLY A 181 5.28 5.12 26.05
C GLY A 181 4.50 5.15 24.74
N ILE A 182 5.07 5.76 23.70
CA ILE A 182 4.52 5.80 22.35
C ILE A 182 5.33 4.86 21.46
N ASP A 183 4.68 3.81 20.98
CA ASP A 183 5.23 2.91 19.98
C ASP A 183 5.29 3.58 18.60
N VAL A 184 6.26 3.22 17.77
CA VAL A 184 6.40 3.79 16.42
C VAL A 184 6.35 2.68 15.38
N TYR A 185 5.51 2.87 14.37
CA TYR A 185 5.34 1.99 13.22
C TYR A 185 5.80 2.72 11.98
N PHE A 186 6.69 2.09 11.21
CA PHE A 186 7.04 2.57 9.88
C PHE A 186 6.08 2.00 8.86
N ASP A 187 5.60 2.86 7.98
CA ASP A 187 5.05 2.42 6.72
C ASP A 187 6.18 1.91 5.83
N ILE A 188 5.93 0.80 5.13
CA ILE A 188 6.90 0.15 4.26
C ILE A 188 6.27 -0.23 2.94
N VAL A 189 7.06 -0.22 1.87
CA VAL A 189 6.61 -0.54 0.51
C VAL A 189 7.27 -1.84 0.05
N ILE A 190 6.43 -2.81 -0.30
CA ILE A 190 6.89 -4.11 -0.83
C ILE A 190 6.78 -4.16 -2.35
N ASN A 191 5.73 -3.56 -2.89
CA ASN A 191 5.34 -3.73 -4.28
C ASN A 191 6.30 -3.08 -5.29
N HIS A 192 6.81 -1.89 -4.99
CA HIS A 192 7.49 -1.07 -5.99
C HIS A 192 8.60 -0.19 -5.39
N THR A 193 9.44 0.35 -6.27
CA THR A 193 10.35 1.46 -5.96
C THR A 193 9.86 2.76 -6.61
N GLY A 194 10.60 3.86 -6.47
CA GLY A 194 10.37 5.06 -7.29
C GLY A 194 10.46 4.75 -8.80
N ASP A 195 9.77 5.55 -9.61
CA ASP A 195 9.77 5.47 -11.09
C ASP A 195 11.13 5.93 -11.61
N VAL A 196 11.94 4.97 -12.03
CA VAL A 196 13.30 5.19 -12.55
C VAL A 196 13.51 4.41 -13.85
N ILE A 197 12.84 3.26 -14.00
CA ILE A 197 12.95 2.42 -15.18
C ILE A 197 11.96 2.91 -16.25
N THR A 198 12.47 3.07 -17.47
CA THR A 198 11.64 3.29 -18.66
C THR A 198 11.82 2.15 -19.65
N TYR A 199 11.16 2.21 -20.80
CA TYR A 199 11.21 1.16 -21.82
C TYR A 199 11.72 1.70 -23.17
N GLU A 200 12.65 0.98 -23.83
CA GLU A 200 13.16 1.36 -25.16
C GLU A 200 12.03 1.50 -26.20
N GLU A 201 10.97 0.72 -26.03
CA GLU A 201 9.79 0.70 -26.90
C GLU A 201 8.98 2.00 -26.82
N GLY A 202 9.10 2.77 -25.74
CA GLY A 202 8.37 4.03 -25.53
C GLY A 202 6.86 3.86 -25.38
N THR A 203 6.42 2.69 -24.92
CA THR A 203 5.01 2.39 -24.61
C THR A 203 4.91 1.73 -23.25
N PHE A 204 3.82 2.02 -22.53
CA PHE A 204 3.65 1.61 -21.12
C PHE A 204 2.37 0.83 -20.89
N SER A 205 1.63 0.44 -21.93
CA SER A 205 0.41 -0.35 -21.73
C SER A 205 0.76 -1.77 -21.29
N TYR A 206 0.08 -2.27 -20.25
CA TYR A 206 0.24 -3.64 -19.79
C TYR A 206 0.25 -4.68 -20.93
N GLN A 207 1.29 -5.53 -20.97
CA GLN A 207 1.33 -6.72 -21.81
C GLN A 207 0.90 -7.93 -20.99
N SER A 208 -0.05 -8.74 -21.46
CA SER A 208 -0.52 -9.92 -20.69
C SER A 208 0.40 -11.14 -20.84
N LYS A 209 0.43 -12.07 -19.87
CA LYS A 209 1.34 -13.25 -19.87
C LYS A 209 1.03 -14.17 -21.04
N GLY A 210 -0.24 -14.22 -21.44
CA GLY A 210 -0.68 -14.95 -22.63
C GLY A 210 -0.28 -14.30 -23.97
N ALA A 211 0.00 -12.99 -23.99
CA ALA A 211 0.46 -12.29 -25.19
C ALA A 211 1.99 -12.23 -25.28
N ALA A 212 2.65 -12.03 -24.14
CA ALA A 212 4.10 -11.96 -24.00
C ALA A 212 4.50 -12.70 -22.70
N PRO A 213 4.80 -14.00 -22.76
CA PRO A 213 5.26 -14.78 -21.61
C PRO A 213 6.69 -14.37 -21.22
N TYR A 214 7.06 -14.63 -19.96
CA TYR A 214 8.46 -14.49 -19.54
C TYR A 214 9.33 -15.55 -20.17
N LEU A 215 10.57 -15.16 -20.51
CA LEU A 215 11.57 -16.06 -21.06
C LEU A 215 12.76 -16.17 -20.10
N ASP A 216 13.37 -17.35 -20.02
CA ASP A 216 14.69 -17.49 -19.42
C ASP A 216 15.77 -16.80 -20.29
N ALA A 217 16.99 -16.66 -19.76
CA ALA A 217 18.14 -16.11 -20.47
C ALA A 217 18.50 -16.87 -21.78
N SER A 218 17.98 -18.09 -21.97
CA SER A 218 18.16 -18.90 -23.18
C SER A 218 17.00 -18.74 -24.18
N GLY A 219 15.98 -17.95 -23.86
CA GLY A 219 14.79 -17.69 -24.67
C GLY A 219 13.70 -18.76 -24.56
N ASN A 220 13.70 -19.59 -23.52
CA ASN A 220 12.61 -20.55 -23.26
C ASN A 220 11.55 -19.93 -22.35
N GLU A 221 10.27 -20.13 -22.70
CA GLU A 221 9.16 -19.73 -21.85
C GLU A 221 9.16 -20.47 -20.51
N PHE A 222 8.87 -19.75 -19.43
CA PHE A 222 8.59 -20.31 -18.11
C PHE A 222 7.38 -19.62 -17.47
N ASP A 223 6.78 -20.28 -16.47
CA ASP A 223 5.68 -19.71 -15.68
C ASP A 223 6.23 -19.37 -14.30
N ASP A 224 6.45 -18.08 -14.07
CA ASP A 224 6.92 -17.45 -12.83
C ASP A 224 6.10 -17.90 -11.62
N ALA A 225 4.77 -17.86 -11.69
CA ALA A 225 3.89 -18.30 -10.61
C ALA A 225 4.07 -19.79 -10.23
N ALA A 226 4.52 -20.63 -11.18
CA ALA A 226 4.77 -22.05 -10.90
C ALA A 226 6.12 -22.31 -10.22
N VAL A 227 7.03 -21.32 -10.23
CA VAL A 227 8.38 -21.41 -9.66
C VAL A 227 8.67 -20.31 -8.63
N ALA A 228 7.64 -19.54 -8.22
CA ALA A 228 7.76 -18.44 -7.29
C ALA A 228 8.40 -18.91 -5.96
N GLY A 229 9.43 -18.19 -5.50
CA GLY A 229 10.20 -18.53 -4.29
C GLY A 229 11.13 -19.76 -4.40
N ASP A 230 11.03 -20.58 -5.47
CA ASP A 230 11.89 -21.77 -5.64
C ASP A 230 13.22 -21.40 -6.32
N GLU A 231 14.25 -21.11 -5.52
CA GLU A 231 15.62 -20.80 -5.99
C GLU A 231 16.20 -21.85 -6.95
N ALA A 232 15.82 -23.13 -6.81
CA ALA A 232 16.32 -24.19 -7.67
C ALA A 232 15.60 -24.27 -9.03
N ALA A 233 14.37 -23.77 -9.10
CA ALA A 233 13.53 -23.80 -10.29
C ALA A 233 13.46 -22.46 -11.03
N PHE A 234 13.64 -21.33 -10.33
CA PHE A 234 13.58 -19.99 -10.93
C PHE A 234 14.78 -19.78 -11.87
N PRO A 235 14.55 -19.52 -13.18
CA PRO A 235 15.63 -19.44 -14.14
C PRO A 235 16.38 -18.11 -14.07
N ALA A 236 17.61 -18.08 -14.60
CA ALA A 236 18.31 -16.83 -14.83
C ALA A 236 17.58 -15.99 -15.89
N LEU A 237 17.49 -14.68 -15.65
CA LEU A 237 16.84 -13.71 -16.53
C LEU A 237 17.87 -12.76 -17.16
N GLU A 238 17.51 -12.18 -18.30
CA GLU A 238 18.29 -11.18 -19.02
C GLU A 238 17.36 -10.03 -19.43
N ALA A 239 17.69 -8.80 -19.05
CA ALA A 239 16.84 -7.62 -19.25
C ALA A 239 16.32 -7.45 -20.69
N VAL A 240 17.17 -7.74 -21.68
CA VAL A 240 16.85 -7.57 -23.12
C VAL A 240 16.10 -8.76 -23.75
N ALA A 241 15.90 -9.85 -23.01
CA ALA A 241 15.37 -11.10 -23.55
C ALA A 241 14.22 -11.69 -22.75
N SER A 242 14.19 -11.48 -21.44
CA SER A 242 13.27 -12.16 -20.52
C SER A 242 11.90 -11.52 -20.41
N PHE A 243 11.76 -10.26 -20.81
CA PHE A 243 10.60 -9.42 -20.52
C PHE A 243 9.90 -8.93 -21.79
N PRO A 244 8.60 -8.57 -21.70
CA PRO A 244 7.87 -7.97 -22.82
C PRO A 244 8.41 -6.60 -23.25
N TYR A 245 8.98 -5.84 -22.31
CA TYR A 245 9.63 -4.57 -22.57
C TYR A 245 11.11 -4.61 -22.23
N THR A 246 11.91 -3.84 -22.97
CA THR A 246 13.35 -3.72 -22.74
C THR A 246 13.57 -2.56 -21.76
N PRO A 247 13.96 -2.82 -20.49
CA PRO A 247 14.16 -1.75 -19.51
C PRO A 247 15.35 -0.88 -19.91
N ALA A 248 15.19 0.42 -19.69
CA ALA A 248 16.12 1.48 -20.03
C ALA A 248 16.03 2.59 -18.97
N PHE A 249 16.90 3.60 -19.07
CA PHE A 249 16.93 4.74 -18.15
C PHE A 249 16.95 6.04 -18.93
N THR A 250 16.07 6.98 -18.56
CA THR A 250 16.03 8.31 -19.19
C THR A 250 17.28 9.11 -18.82
N ILE A 251 17.70 9.00 -17.56
CA ILE A 251 18.93 9.59 -17.03
C ILE A 251 19.88 8.43 -16.71
N PRO A 252 20.99 8.25 -17.44
CA PRO A 252 21.89 7.11 -17.26
C PRO A 252 22.43 6.95 -15.84
N GLU A 253 22.61 8.05 -15.12
CA GLU A 253 23.07 8.05 -13.73
C GLU A 253 22.06 7.43 -12.75
N GLU A 254 20.78 7.35 -13.12
CA GLU A 254 19.74 6.75 -12.27
C GLU A 254 19.77 5.21 -12.28
N ALA A 255 20.56 4.59 -13.17
CA ALA A 255 20.72 3.14 -13.22
C ALA A 255 21.46 2.55 -12.00
N GLU A 256 22.07 3.40 -11.17
CA GLU A 256 22.79 3.02 -9.94
C GLU A 256 22.32 3.87 -8.75
N ILE A 257 21.07 4.37 -8.78
CA ILE A 257 20.54 5.27 -7.74
C ILE A 257 19.90 4.52 -6.58
N LYS A 258 19.54 3.24 -6.77
CA LYS A 258 18.77 2.51 -5.78
C LYS A 258 19.68 1.84 -4.77
N SER A 259 19.23 1.78 -3.52
CA SER A 259 19.99 1.21 -2.42
C SER A 259 19.05 0.44 -1.48
N PRO A 260 19.22 -0.88 -1.32
CA PRO A 260 20.44 -1.65 -1.65
C PRO A 260 20.66 -1.93 -3.15
N ASP A 261 21.93 -2.05 -3.56
CA ASP A 261 22.37 -2.19 -4.96
C ASP A 261 21.72 -3.33 -5.76
N TRP A 262 21.11 -4.34 -5.11
CA TRP A 262 20.41 -5.39 -5.85
C TRP A 262 19.14 -4.86 -6.55
N LEU A 263 18.60 -3.73 -6.09
CA LEU A 263 17.48 -3.02 -6.71
C LEU A 263 17.88 -2.31 -8.01
N ASP A 264 19.16 -2.11 -8.29
CA ASP A 264 19.62 -1.54 -9.55
C ASP A 264 19.57 -2.55 -10.72
N ASP A 265 19.44 -3.85 -10.43
CA ASP A 265 19.28 -4.88 -11.47
C ASP A 265 17.87 -4.82 -12.07
N PRO A 266 17.68 -4.35 -13.32
CA PRO A 266 16.35 -4.22 -13.90
C PRO A 266 15.63 -5.56 -14.06
N THR A 267 16.32 -6.69 -13.95
CA THR A 267 15.69 -8.03 -14.01
C THR A 267 14.90 -8.39 -12.75
N VAL A 268 15.02 -7.62 -11.66
CA VAL A 268 14.24 -7.81 -10.43
C VAL A 268 12.88 -7.10 -10.47
N TYR A 269 12.48 -6.60 -11.65
CA TYR A 269 11.20 -5.93 -11.92
C TYR A 269 10.40 -6.66 -13.00
N HIS A 270 9.08 -6.54 -12.98
CA HIS A 270 8.22 -7.26 -13.92
C HIS A 270 8.31 -6.77 -15.37
N ASN A 271 8.73 -5.52 -15.60
CA ASN A 271 8.98 -4.89 -16.90
C ASN A 271 7.84 -5.13 -17.93
N ARG A 272 6.60 -4.87 -17.51
CA ARG A 272 5.37 -5.22 -18.26
C ARG A 272 4.44 -4.06 -18.55
N GLY A 273 4.78 -2.87 -18.07
CA GLY A 273 3.97 -1.67 -18.21
C GLY A 273 2.87 -1.55 -17.15
N ASP A 274 2.16 -0.43 -17.24
CA ASP A 274 1.21 0.09 -16.28
C ASP A 274 0.05 -0.86 -16.02
N SER A 275 -0.20 -1.12 -14.74
CA SER A 275 -1.35 -1.91 -14.29
C SER A 275 -2.68 -1.32 -14.78
N THR A 276 -3.60 -2.20 -15.18
CA THR A 276 -5.03 -1.86 -15.28
C THR A 276 -5.79 -2.08 -13.97
N PHE A 277 -5.11 -2.55 -12.93
CA PHE A 277 -5.65 -2.95 -11.63
C PHE A 277 -6.70 -4.08 -11.68
N ASP A 278 -6.72 -4.86 -12.76
CA ASP A 278 -7.69 -5.93 -13.00
C ASP A 278 -6.97 -7.24 -13.39
N GLY A 279 -7.43 -8.35 -12.82
CA GLY A 279 -6.88 -9.68 -13.12
C GLY A 279 -5.39 -9.77 -12.80
N GLU A 280 -4.61 -10.40 -13.71
CA GLU A 280 -3.16 -10.52 -13.52
C GLU A 280 -2.45 -9.15 -13.47
N SER A 281 -2.99 -8.10 -14.09
CA SER A 281 -2.30 -6.80 -14.06
C SER A 281 -2.17 -6.20 -12.68
N ALA A 282 -3.04 -6.59 -11.76
CA ALA A 282 -2.95 -6.12 -10.39
C ALA A 282 -1.69 -6.60 -9.65
N PHE A 283 -0.95 -7.60 -10.17
CA PHE A 283 0.21 -8.22 -9.52
C PHE A 283 1.54 -8.11 -10.28
N TYR A 284 1.49 -7.75 -11.56
CA TYR A 284 2.67 -7.81 -12.46
C TYR A 284 2.88 -6.52 -13.26
N GLY A 285 2.19 -5.44 -12.86
CA GLY A 285 2.06 -4.23 -13.66
C GLY A 285 2.33 -3.00 -12.83
N ASP A 286 3.01 -2.04 -13.45
CA ASP A 286 3.53 -0.85 -12.78
C ASP A 286 2.42 -0.08 -12.07
N PHE A 287 2.57 0.13 -10.76
CA PHE A 287 1.58 0.77 -9.91
C PHE A 287 1.58 2.28 -10.17
N PHE A 288 0.76 2.73 -11.12
CA PHE A 288 0.80 4.13 -11.63
C PHE A 288 2.18 4.53 -12.20
N GLY A 289 2.87 3.60 -12.86
CA GLY A 289 4.20 3.82 -13.45
C GLY A 289 5.36 3.62 -12.49
N LEU A 290 5.11 3.22 -11.24
CA LEU A 290 6.16 2.85 -10.29
C LEU A 290 6.74 1.49 -10.65
N ASP A 291 8.07 1.37 -10.57
CA ASP A 291 8.81 0.17 -10.96
C ASP A 291 8.37 -1.04 -10.09
N ASP A 292 7.58 -1.96 -10.68
CA ASP A 292 6.94 -3.11 -10.00
C ASP A 292 7.96 -4.23 -9.76
N LEU A 293 8.19 -4.58 -8.49
CA LEU A 293 9.16 -5.59 -8.10
C LEU A 293 8.67 -7.00 -8.42
N PHE A 294 9.55 -7.80 -9.05
CA PHE A 294 9.28 -9.17 -9.45
C PHE A 294 9.29 -10.11 -8.23
N THR A 295 8.23 -10.05 -7.42
CA THR A 295 8.14 -10.73 -6.11
C THR A 295 8.09 -12.26 -6.18
N GLU A 296 7.89 -12.83 -7.36
CA GLU A 296 8.13 -14.26 -7.62
C GLU A 296 9.62 -14.65 -7.65
N ASP A 297 10.54 -13.70 -7.92
CA ASP A 297 11.98 -13.93 -7.97
C ASP A 297 12.55 -14.13 -6.55
N PRO A 298 13.17 -15.28 -6.23
CA PRO A 298 13.77 -15.54 -4.92
C PRO A 298 14.80 -14.51 -4.47
N ARG A 299 15.46 -13.81 -5.42
CA ARG A 299 16.38 -12.70 -5.12
C ARG A 299 15.63 -11.51 -4.51
N VAL A 300 14.43 -11.21 -5.01
CA VAL A 300 13.56 -10.15 -4.47
C VAL A 300 13.05 -10.56 -3.09
N VAL A 301 12.55 -11.78 -2.94
CA VAL A 301 12.06 -12.29 -1.65
C VAL A 301 13.16 -12.19 -0.58
N GLN A 302 14.34 -12.75 -0.83
CA GLN A 302 15.46 -12.70 0.11
C GLN A 302 15.98 -11.28 0.33
N GLY A 303 16.07 -10.47 -0.74
CA GLY A 303 16.49 -9.07 -0.65
C GLY A 303 15.57 -8.24 0.25
N MET A 304 14.25 -8.45 0.15
CA MET A 304 13.27 -7.78 1.02
C MET A 304 13.29 -8.29 2.45
N ILE A 305 13.51 -9.60 2.67
CA ILE A 305 13.71 -10.16 4.02
C ILE A 305 14.93 -9.49 4.67
N ASP A 306 16.06 -9.45 3.97
CA ASP A 306 17.30 -8.88 4.49
C ASP A 306 17.15 -7.37 4.76
N LEU A 307 16.54 -6.64 3.84
CA LEU A 307 16.30 -5.19 3.94
C LEU A 307 15.45 -4.84 5.16
N TYR A 308 14.30 -5.49 5.33
CA TYR A 308 13.39 -5.16 6.43
C TYR A 308 13.87 -5.72 7.78
N SER A 309 14.62 -6.82 7.78
CA SER A 309 15.33 -7.30 8.98
C SER A 309 16.43 -6.33 9.42
N ASP A 310 17.17 -5.74 8.47
CA ASP A 310 18.17 -4.71 8.76
C ASP A 310 17.52 -3.45 9.36
N ILE A 311 16.38 -2.99 8.81
CA ILE A 311 15.62 -1.86 9.36
C ILE A 311 15.21 -2.13 10.82
N ILE A 312 14.68 -3.32 11.12
CA ILE A 312 14.34 -3.72 12.50
C ILE A 312 15.58 -3.69 13.41
N SER A 313 16.75 -4.05 12.87
CA SER A 313 18.00 -4.01 13.65
C SER A 313 18.53 -2.59 13.90
N ARG A 314 18.22 -1.64 13.00
CA ARG A 314 18.66 -0.24 13.07
C ARG A 314 17.76 0.64 13.93
N TYR A 315 16.45 0.38 13.94
CA TYR A 315 15.45 1.26 14.55
C TYR A 315 14.65 0.54 15.63
N ASP A 316 14.48 1.19 16.79
CA ASP A 316 13.65 0.72 17.91
C ASP A 316 12.16 1.02 17.62
N ILE A 317 11.63 0.36 16.60
CA ILE A 317 10.24 0.44 16.15
C ILE A 317 9.42 -0.76 16.66
N ALA A 318 8.12 -0.57 16.80
CA ALA A 318 7.19 -1.58 17.31
C ALA A 318 6.56 -2.43 16.19
N GLY A 319 6.70 -2.02 14.94
CA GLY A 319 6.02 -2.70 13.85
C GLY A 319 6.13 -2.04 12.49
N PHE A 320 5.51 -2.70 11.51
CA PHE A 320 5.34 -2.20 10.16
C PHE A 320 3.87 -2.07 9.78
N ARG A 321 3.53 -0.99 9.08
CA ARG A 321 2.36 -0.97 8.19
C ARG A 321 2.86 -1.31 6.80
N VAL A 322 2.28 -2.32 6.16
CA VAL A 322 2.69 -2.76 4.82
C VAL A 322 1.77 -2.18 3.78
N ASP A 323 2.35 -1.43 2.85
CA ASP A 323 1.66 -0.86 1.70
C ASP A 323 1.24 -1.91 0.67
N THR A 324 0.15 -1.62 -0.04
CA THR A 324 -0.25 -2.32 -1.29
C THR A 324 -0.27 -3.85 -1.26
N VAL A 325 -0.59 -4.47 -0.11
CA VAL A 325 -0.49 -5.93 0.09
C VAL A 325 -1.17 -6.76 -1.00
N LYS A 326 -2.32 -6.31 -1.50
CA LYS A 326 -3.11 -7.02 -2.52
C LYS A 326 -2.49 -7.04 -3.93
N HIS A 327 -1.37 -6.35 -4.12
CA HIS A 327 -0.66 -6.22 -5.39
C HIS A 327 0.61 -7.07 -5.45
N VAL A 328 0.90 -7.83 -4.38
CA VAL A 328 2.02 -8.75 -4.28
C VAL A 328 1.49 -10.18 -4.25
N ASN A 329 2.22 -11.13 -4.85
CA ASN A 329 1.81 -12.52 -4.91
C ASN A 329 1.77 -13.20 -3.53
N ASP A 330 0.94 -14.23 -3.41
CA ASP A 330 0.69 -14.94 -2.15
C ASP A 330 1.96 -15.60 -1.58
N GLU A 331 2.78 -16.20 -2.44
CA GLU A 331 3.98 -16.95 -2.05
C GLU A 331 5.01 -16.05 -1.36
N PHE A 332 5.09 -14.77 -1.75
CA PHE A 332 5.97 -13.80 -1.10
C PHE A 332 5.63 -13.67 0.39
N TRP A 333 4.34 -13.55 0.75
CA TRP A 333 3.91 -13.34 2.13
C TRP A 333 4.21 -14.55 3.02
N VAL A 334 4.04 -15.76 2.48
CA VAL A 334 4.32 -17.02 3.17
C VAL A 334 5.80 -17.15 3.56
N GLU A 335 6.70 -16.54 2.81
CA GLU A 335 8.14 -16.53 3.12
C GLU A 335 8.57 -15.30 3.92
N TRP A 336 8.18 -14.12 3.46
CA TRP A 336 8.64 -12.85 4.02
C TRP A 336 8.12 -12.61 5.44
N THR A 337 6.83 -12.84 5.68
CA THR A 337 6.22 -12.52 6.98
C THR A 337 6.84 -13.30 8.14
N PRO A 338 6.93 -14.65 8.12
CA PRO A 338 7.57 -15.38 9.21
C PRO A 338 9.06 -15.06 9.34
N ALA A 339 9.79 -14.85 8.23
CA ALA A 339 11.22 -14.52 8.28
C ALA A 339 11.48 -13.16 8.97
N VAL A 340 10.67 -12.15 8.65
CA VAL A 340 10.76 -10.83 9.28
C VAL A 340 10.35 -10.86 10.75
N LEU A 341 9.28 -11.59 11.09
CA LEU A 341 8.87 -11.77 12.49
C LEU A 341 9.93 -12.52 13.31
N ASP A 342 10.59 -13.52 12.73
CA ASP A 342 11.69 -14.25 13.38
C ASP A 342 12.92 -13.36 13.64
N ALA A 343 13.14 -12.34 12.82
CA ALA A 343 14.19 -11.34 13.01
C ALA A 343 13.80 -10.24 14.02
N ALA A 344 12.52 -10.14 14.38
CA ALA A 344 11.97 -9.06 15.17
C ALA A 344 11.84 -9.39 16.68
N PRO A 345 11.64 -8.37 17.54
CA PRO A 345 11.18 -8.58 18.91
C PRO A 345 9.85 -9.35 18.96
N GLU A 346 9.59 -10.08 20.06
CA GLU A 346 8.39 -10.92 20.23
C GLU A 346 7.06 -10.14 20.08
N ASP A 347 7.06 -8.86 20.44
CA ASP A 347 5.88 -7.98 20.38
C ASP A 347 5.85 -7.12 19.10
N PHE A 348 6.61 -7.49 18.05
CA PHE A 348 6.61 -6.74 16.79
C PHE A 348 5.35 -7.03 15.98
N PHE A 349 4.64 -5.98 15.58
CA PHE A 349 3.34 -6.12 14.92
C PHE A 349 3.38 -5.63 13.47
N ILE A 350 2.98 -6.51 12.54
CA ILE A 350 2.84 -6.18 11.12
C ILE A 350 1.36 -6.12 10.78
N PHE A 351 0.92 -5.03 10.14
CA PHE A 351 -0.41 -4.94 9.57
C PHE A 351 -0.41 -4.40 8.14
N GLY A 352 -1.16 -5.05 7.26
CA GLY A 352 -1.19 -4.73 5.84
C GLY A 352 -2.34 -3.84 5.41
N GLU A 353 -2.17 -3.15 4.29
CA GLU A 353 -3.27 -2.56 3.54
C GLU A 353 -3.77 -3.46 2.42
N VAL A 354 -4.99 -3.96 2.60
CA VAL A 354 -5.76 -4.59 1.53
C VAL A 354 -6.99 -3.71 1.29
N PHE A 355 -6.92 -2.81 0.30
CA PHE A 355 -8.04 -1.91 -0.05
C PHE A 355 -9.18 -2.73 -0.68
N SER A 356 -10.00 -3.34 0.17
CA SER A 356 -11.17 -4.15 -0.13
C SER A 356 -12.02 -4.31 1.12
N SER A 357 -13.34 -4.38 0.95
CA SER A 357 -14.29 -4.64 2.04
C SER A 357 -14.91 -6.04 1.94
N ASP A 358 -14.27 -6.94 1.17
CA ASP A 358 -14.64 -8.35 1.09
C ASP A 358 -13.95 -9.15 2.23
N PRO A 359 -14.72 -9.66 3.20
CA PRO A 359 -14.16 -10.38 4.35
C PRO A 359 -13.46 -11.68 3.97
N ILE A 360 -13.94 -12.40 2.94
CA ILE A 360 -13.35 -13.67 2.53
C ILE A 360 -12.00 -13.40 1.87
N PHE A 361 -11.97 -12.42 0.96
CA PHE A 361 -10.72 -12.02 0.30
C PHE A 361 -9.69 -11.51 1.31
N ASN A 362 -10.10 -10.65 2.26
CA ASN A 362 -9.17 -10.10 3.25
C ASN A 362 -8.69 -11.15 4.25
N SER A 363 -9.55 -12.07 4.68
CA SER A 363 -9.20 -13.09 5.68
C SER A 363 -8.05 -14.01 5.24
N HIS A 364 -7.97 -14.30 3.93
CA HIS A 364 -6.91 -15.12 3.34
C HIS A 364 -5.50 -14.64 3.72
N TYR A 365 -5.27 -13.34 3.77
CA TYR A 365 -3.96 -12.79 4.15
C TYR A 365 -3.59 -13.08 5.60
N THR A 366 -4.56 -13.06 6.51
CA THR A 366 -4.32 -13.31 7.93
C THR A 366 -4.31 -14.79 8.29
N THR A 367 -5.13 -15.61 7.61
CA THR A 367 -5.30 -17.04 7.95
C THR A 367 -4.38 -17.95 7.14
N ASN A 368 -4.10 -17.61 5.88
CA ASN A 368 -3.37 -18.49 4.98
C ASN A 368 -1.95 -17.99 4.70
N LEU A 369 -1.74 -16.67 4.70
CA LEU A 369 -0.48 -16.05 4.30
C LEU A 369 0.36 -15.55 5.49
N GLY A 370 -0.17 -15.62 6.71
CA GLY A 370 0.57 -15.37 7.94
C GLY A 370 0.70 -13.89 8.35
N LEU A 371 0.05 -12.95 7.67
CA LEU A 371 0.04 -11.54 8.08
C LEU A 371 -0.69 -11.37 9.43
N PRO A 372 -0.06 -10.77 10.47
CA PRO A 372 -0.69 -10.67 11.80
C PRO A 372 -1.98 -9.83 11.83
N GLY A 373 -2.06 -8.78 11.01
CA GLY A 373 -3.23 -7.91 10.96
C GLY A 373 -3.39 -7.20 9.62
N LEU A 374 -4.53 -6.53 9.46
CA LEU A 374 -4.86 -5.71 8.29
C LEU A 374 -5.59 -4.43 8.73
N LEU A 375 -5.56 -3.40 7.89
CA LEU A 375 -6.51 -2.30 7.98
C LEU A 375 -7.95 -2.79 7.77
N ASP A 376 -8.84 -2.46 8.69
CA ASP A 376 -10.23 -2.93 8.73
C ASP A 376 -11.16 -2.08 7.86
N PHE A 377 -11.07 -2.26 6.54
CA PHE A 377 -11.95 -1.59 5.58
C PHE A 377 -13.43 -1.99 5.75
N ILE A 378 -13.71 -3.19 6.28
CA ILE A 378 -15.07 -3.72 6.47
C ILE A 378 -15.79 -2.90 7.55
N VAL A 379 -15.19 -2.76 8.73
CA VAL A 379 -15.74 -1.91 9.80
C VAL A 379 -15.74 -0.45 9.38
N LYS A 380 -14.68 0.02 8.71
CA LYS A 380 -14.59 1.40 8.22
C LYS A 380 -15.73 1.75 7.25
N ASP A 381 -16.06 0.86 6.31
CA ASP A 381 -17.16 1.07 5.37
C ASP A 381 -18.52 0.96 6.06
N GLY A 382 -18.70 0.00 6.97
CA GLY A 382 -19.90 -0.09 7.80
C GLY A 382 -20.15 1.20 8.59
N LEU A 383 -19.10 1.77 9.19
CA LEU A 383 -19.14 3.05 9.91
C LEU A 383 -19.50 4.22 8.99
N ALA A 384 -18.88 4.31 7.82
CA ALA A 384 -19.21 5.34 6.84
C ALA A 384 -20.67 5.25 6.38
N GLN A 385 -21.18 4.05 6.10
CA GLN A 385 -22.57 3.84 5.71
C GLN A 385 -23.54 4.23 6.82
N TYR A 386 -23.26 3.83 8.06
CA TYR A 386 -24.10 4.13 9.22
C TYR A 386 -24.11 5.64 9.56
N VAL A 387 -22.93 6.24 9.68
CA VAL A 387 -22.79 7.63 10.19
C VAL A 387 -23.05 8.67 9.10
N ALA A 388 -22.49 8.48 7.90
CA ALA A 388 -22.53 9.51 6.85
C ALA A 388 -23.67 9.29 5.85
N ASN A 389 -24.03 8.03 5.55
CA ASN A 389 -24.98 7.71 4.48
C ASN A 389 -26.38 7.29 4.98
N GLY A 390 -26.59 7.25 6.30
CA GLY A 390 -27.90 7.02 6.90
C GLY A 390 -28.41 5.58 6.82
N ALA A 391 -27.51 4.61 6.65
CA ALA A 391 -27.85 3.18 6.76
C ALA A 391 -28.28 2.83 8.21
N GLY A 392 -28.99 1.71 8.37
CA GLY A 392 -29.32 1.19 9.69
C GLY A 392 -28.09 0.58 10.38
N ALA A 393 -28.18 0.32 11.68
CA ALA A 393 -27.07 -0.28 12.45
C ALA A 393 -26.75 -1.73 12.02
N ASP A 394 -27.60 -2.34 11.20
CA ASP A 394 -27.41 -3.67 10.62
C ASP A 394 -26.12 -3.78 9.79
N VAL A 395 -25.67 -2.69 9.15
CA VAL A 395 -24.39 -2.71 8.41
C VAL A 395 -23.18 -2.89 9.35
N LEU A 396 -23.27 -2.39 10.59
CA LEU A 396 -22.22 -2.59 11.60
C LEU A 396 -22.31 -3.98 12.21
N VAL A 397 -23.53 -4.48 12.45
CA VAL A 397 -23.74 -5.87 12.90
C VAL A 397 -23.14 -6.83 11.87
N GLN A 398 -23.43 -6.63 10.58
CA GLN A 398 -22.87 -7.45 9.52
C GLN A 398 -21.34 -7.35 9.44
N ALA A 399 -20.76 -6.18 9.66
CA ALA A 399 -19.30 -6.03 9.70
C ALA A 399 -18.68 -6.92 10.79
N PHE A 400 -19.21 -6.89 12.02
CA PHE A 400 -18.73 -7.73 13.12
C PHE A 400 -19.10 -9.21 12.98
N ASP A 401 -20.23 -9.55 12.34
CA ASP A 401 -20.59 -10.94 12.04
C ASP A 401 -19.58 -11.60 11.07
N ASN A 402 -18.77 -10.81 10.36
CA ASN A 402 -17.71 -11.30 9.50
C ASN A 402 -16.37 -11.56 10.23
N ASP A 403 -16.24 -11.22 11.52
CA ASP A 403 -15.01 -11.41 12.30
C ASP A 403 -14.57 -12.89 12.36
N ASP A 404 -15.53 -13.82 12.24
CA ASP A 404 -15.27 -15.26 12.22
C ASP A 404 -14.40 -15.70 11.03
N TRP A 405 -14.37 -14.94 9.92
CA TRP A 405 -13.49 -15.24 8.78
C TRP A 405 -12.01 -15.05 9.13
N PHE A 406 -11.69 -14.14 10.07
CA PHE A 406 -10.32 -13.77 10.45
C PHE A 406 -9.82 -14.54 11.68
N THR A 407 -10.46 -15.66 12.04
CA THR A 407 -10.14 -16.39 13.27
C THR A 407 -9.79 -17.84 12.97
N ASP A 408 -8.55 -18.20 13.26
CA ASP A 408 -8.06 -19.59 13.23
C ASP A 408 -7.09 -19.86 14.40
N ALA A 409 -6.07 -20.71 14.19
CA ALA A 409 -5.18 -21.14 15.25
C ALA A 409 -4.13 -20.08 15.63
N ASP A 410 -3.89 -19.10 14.76
CA ASP A 410 -2.81 -18.12 14.81
C ASP A 410 -3.27 -16.68 14.46
N SER A 411 -4.49 -16.50 13.95
CA SER A 411 -5.09 -15.20 13.62
C SER A 411 -6.38 -14.89 14.42
N ASN A 412 -6.71 -13.60 14.52
CA ASN A 412 -7.92 -13.14 15.19
C ASN A 412 -8.36 -11.75 14.69
N ALA A 413 -9.67 -11.54 14.52
CA ALA A 413 -10.25 -10.24 14.14
C ALA A 413 -9.92 -9.07 15.09
N SER A 414 -9.52 -9.36 16.33
CA SER A 414 -9.05 -8.33 17.26
C SER A 414 -7.76 -7.64 16.79
N MET A 415 -6.99 -8.26 15.91
CA MET A 415 -5.77 -7.71 15.30
C MET A 415 -6.05 -6.86 14.06
N LEU A 416 -7.30 -6.77 13.60
CA LEU A 416 -7.67 -5.82 12.54
C LEU A 416 -7.62 -4.38 13.06
N VAL A 417 -6.85 -3.54 12.37
CA VAL A 417 -6.62 -2.14 12.71
C VAL A 417 -7.78 -1.29 12.21
N LYS A 418 -8.63 -0.88 13.15
CA LYS A 418 -9.86 -0.12 12.88
C LYS A 418 -9.55 1.35 12.68
N PHE A 419 -10.21 1.97 11.70
CA PHE A 419 -10.02 3.37 11.36
C PHE A 419 -11.30 3.98 10.76
N PHE A 420 -11.34 5.31 10.65
CA PHE A 420 -12.47 6.05 10.09
C PHE A 420 -12.17 6.62 8.70
N GLY A 421 -10.91 6.93 8.44
CA GLY A 421 -10.36 7.42 7.18
C GLY A 421 -8.83 7.40 7.24
N ASN A 422 -8.18 7.43 6.09
CA ASN A 422 -6.72 7.40 5.94
C ASN A 422 -6.28 8.42 4.86
N HIS A 423 -5.08 8.26 4.30
CA HIS A 423 -4.51 9.16 3.30
C HIS A 423 -5.14 9.01 1.90
N ASP A 424 -5.78 7.89 1.57
CA ASP A 424 -6.38 7.62 0.25
C ASP A 424 -7.86 8.01 0.16
N MET A 425 -8.45 8.41 1.28
CA MET A 425 -9.87 8.66 1.40
C MET A 425 -10.17 10.13 1.65
N GLY A 426 -11.27 10.61 1.06
CA GLY A 426 -11.78 11.95 1.36
C GLY A 426 -12.11 12.08 2.85
N ARG A 427 -11.73 13.22 3.44
CA ARG A 427 -11.99 13.54 4.85
C ARG A 427 -13.45 13.90 5.13
#